data_AF-A0A1I4I914-F1
#
_entry.id   AF-A0A1I4I914-F1
#
_cell.length_a   1.000
_cell.length_b   1.000
_cell.length_c   1.000
_cell.angle_alpha   90.00
_cell.angle_beta   90.00
_cell.angle_gamma   90.00
#
_symmetry.space_group_name_H-M   'P 1'
#
loop_
_entity.id
_entity.type
_entity.pdbx_description
1 polymer ?
#
loop_
_entity_poly.entity_id
_entity_poly.type
_entity_poly.pdbx_seq_one_letter_code
_entity_poly.pdbx_strand_id
1 'polypeptide(L)'
;MEQMLNEGLWFLIPFYFFNFDLNDMDMSEDKIEEMKETYKLLWSRLDEIVDGGKMTEFEKCAIKAMCDQVAEALSLTHSNVKKGVMEIMGGQVLDYEAKRIAKKAAEQSEISAIINMISFGVSEDKILSKYSKDTYDKALN
;
A
#
# COMPACT_ATOMS: atom_id res chain seq x y z
N MET A 1 -12.54 -2.37 -12.78
CA MET A 1 -11.64 -1.98 -11.67
C MET A 1 -11.79 -0.50 -11.32
N GLU A 2 -11.51 0.42 -12.25
CA GLU A 2 -11.56 1.88 -12.00
C GLU A 2 -12.89 2.37 -11.41
N GLN A 3 -14.03 1.92 -11.93
CA GLN A 3 -15.35 2.28 -11.37
C GLN A 3 -15.51 1.84 -9.91
N MET A 4 -15.13 0.61 -9.57
CA MET A 4 -15.17 0.07 -8.21
C MET A 4 -14.29 0.89 -7.25
N LEU A 5 -13.11 1.32 -7.70
CA LEU A 5 -12.21 2.16 -6.88
C LEU A 5 -12.77 3.56 -6.66
N ASN A 6 -13.35 4.17 -7.70
CA ASN A 6 -13.92 5.52 -7.66
C ASN A 6 -15.21 5.60 -6.85
N GLU A 7 -16.02 4.55 -6.85
CA GLU A 7 -17.26 4.45 -6.07
C GLU A 7 -17.02 4.04 -4.61
N GLY A 8 -15.76 3.83 -4.19
CA GLY A 8 -15.44 3.43 -2.81
C GLY A 8 -15.79 1.98 -2.49
N LEU A 9 -16.02 1.14 -3.50
CA LEU A 9 -16.39 -0.27 -3.35
C LEU A 9 -15.17 -1.17 -3.10
N TRP A 10 -14.24 -0.71 -2.25
CA TRP A 10 -12.95 -1.37 -2.04
C TRP A 10 -13.06 -2.75 -1.40
N PHE A 11 -14.15 -3.01 -0.66
CA PHE A 11 -14.45 -4.33 -0.11
C PHE A 11 -14.69 -5.42 -1.18
N LEU A 12 -14.94 -5.02 -2.44
CA LEU A 12 -15.09 -5.96 -3.56
C LEU A 12 -13.75 -6.40 -4.16
N ILE A 13 -12.64 -5.75 -3.80
CA ILE A 13 -11.30 -6.07 -4.30
C ILE A 13 -10.93 -7.56 -4.07
N PRO A 14 -11.14 -8.16 -2.88
CA PRO A 14 -10.90 -9.58 -2.67
C PRO A 14 -11.76 -10.50 -3.55
N PHE A 15 -12.89 -10.02 -4.08
CA PHE A 15 -13.74 -10.83 -4.95
C PHE A 15 -13.37 -10.68 -6.43
N TYR A 16 -12.58 -9.67 -6.78
CA TYR A 16 -12.08 -9.50 -8.14
C TYR A 16 -11.28 -10.72 -8.64
N PHE A 17 -10.63 -11.45 -7.71
CA PHE A 17 -9.91 -12.69 -8.01
C PHE A 17 -10.78 -13.80 -8.61
N PHE A 18 -12.10 -13.81 -8.33
CA PHE A 18 -13.01 -14.81 -8.90
C PHE A 18 -13.25 -14.62 -10.40
N ASN A 19 -12.86 -13.47 -10.98
CA ASN A 19 -13.00 -13.23 -12.42
C ASN A 19 -11.95 -13.96 -13.26
N PHE A 20 -10.91 -14.50 -12.63
CA PHE A 20 -9.86 -15.24 -13.32
C PHE A 20 -10.19 -16.74 -13.39
N ASP A 21 -10.03 -17.33 -14.58
CA ASP A 21 -10.10 -18.79 -14.73
C ASP A 21 -8.78 -19.41 -14.23
N LEU A 22 -8.83 -19.92 -13.00
CA LEU A 22 -7.67 -20.49 -12.32
C LEU A 22 -7.09 -21.71 -13.03
N ASN A 23 -7.92 -22.49 -13.74
CA ASN A 23 -7.43 -23.67 -14.48
C ASN A 23 -6.62 -23.26 -15.70
N ASP A 24 -7.09 -22.23 -16.40
CA ASP A 24 -6.43 -21.67 -17.58
C ASP A 24 -5.14 -20.92 -17.20
N MET A 25 -5.16 -20.23 -16.05
CA MET A 25 -3.97 -19.60 -15.48
C MET A 25 -2.92 -20.60 -15.02
N ASP A 26 -3.31 -21.71 -14.38
CA ASP A 26 -2.33 -22.71 -13.90
C ASP A 26 -1.56 -23.36 -15.07
N MET A 27 -2.11 -23.30 -16.28
CA MET A 27 -1.52 -23.80 -17.53
C MET A 27 -0.77 -22.75 -18.36
N SER A 28 -0.84 -21.45 -17.98
CA SER A 28 -0.29 -20.34 -18.76
C SER A 28 0.44 -19.32 -17.88
N GLU A 29 1.77 -19.28 -17.98
CA GLU A 29 2.58 -18.29 -17.26
C GLU A 29 2.28 -16.84 -17.68
N ASP A 30 1.95 -16.59 -18.94
CA ASP A 30 1.60 -15.26 -19.45
C ASP A 30 0.36 -14.67 -18.74
N LYS A 31 -0.66 -15.51 -18.49
CA LYS A 31 -1.87 -15.09 -17.77
C LYS A 31 -1.59 -14.83 -16.30
N ILE A 32 -0.69 -15.60 -15.70
CA ILE A 32 -0.22 -15.34 -14.33
C ILE A 32 0.48 -13.98 -14.28
N GLU A 33 1.31 -13.62 -15.28
CA GLU A 33 1.96 -12.32 -15.29
C GLU A 33 0.98 -11.16 -15.54
N GLU A 34 -0.02 -11.32 -16.42
CA GLU A 34 -1.10 -10.33 -16.61
C GLU A 34 -1.89 -10.09 -15.32
N MET A 35 -2.22 -11.16 -14.59
CA MET A 35 -2.81 -11.07 -13.25
C MET A 35 -1.90 -10.29 -12.30
N LYS A 36 -0.60 -10.58 -12.35
CA LYS A 36 0.40 -9.95 -11.49
C LYS A 36 0.50 -8.44 -11.74
N GLU A 37 0.53 -8.02 -13.00
CA GLU A 37 0.53 -6.61 -13.38
C GLU A 37 -0.76 -5.90 -12.96
N THR A 38 -1.90 -6.54 -13.18
CA THR A 38 -3.21 -6.04 -12.74
C THR A 38 -3.23 -5.82 -11.23
N TYR A 39 -2.61 -6.70 -10.45
CA TYR A 39 -2.45 -6.56 -9.00
C TYR A 39 -1.56 -5.39 -8.60
N LYS A 40 -0.41 -5.24 -9.24
CA LYS A 40 0.51 -4.12 -8.97
C LYS A 40 -0.18 -2.78 -9.22
N LEU A 41 -0.91 -2.66 -10.33
CA LEU A 41 -1.66 -1.46 -10.65
C LEU A 41 -2.73 -1.17 -9.60
N LEU A 42 -3.51 -2.18 -9.21
CA LEU A 42 -4.54 -2.05 -8.18
C LEU A 42 -3.97 -1.53 -6.85
N TRP A 43 -2.85 -2.09 -6.40
CA TRP A 43 -2.21 -1.66 -5.15
C TRP A 43 -1.65 -0.24 -5.25
N SER A 44 -1.06 0.13 -6.38
CA SER A 44 -0.62 1.50 -6.65
C SER A 44 -1.78 2.49 -6.61
N ARG A 45 -2.95 2.12 -7.13
CA ARG A 45 -4.16 2.97 -7.05
C ARG A 45 -4.66 3.12 -5.62
N LEU A 46 -4.64 2.06 -4.84
CA LEU A 46 -5.00 2.14 -3.42
C LEU A 46 -4.05 3.09 -2.66
N ASP A 47 -2.76 3.11 -3.04
CA ASP A 47 -1.80 4.06 -2.48
C ASP A 47 -2.17 5.51 -2.81
N GLU A 48 -2.54 5.79 -4.06
CA GLU A 48 -3.04 7.12 -4.47
C GLU A 48 -4.29 7.54 -3.68
N ILE A 49 -5.20 6.59 -3.39
CA ILE A 49 -6.42 6.84 -2.62
C ILE A 49 -6.09 7.15 -1.14
N VAL A 50 -5.11 6.44 -0.57
CA VAL A 50 -4.63 6.69 0.79
C VAL A 50 -3.94 8.05 0.89
N ASP A 51 -3.05 8.36 -0.05
CA ASP A 51 -2.35 9.64 -0.08
C ASP A 51 -3.32 10.81 -0.35
N GLY A 52 -4.39 10.55 -1.11
CA GLY A 52 -5.51 11.48 -1.29
C GLY A 52 -6.45 11.61 -0.09
N GLY A 53 -6.20 10.89 1.01
CA GLY A 53 -6.97 10.97 2.26
C GLY A 53 -8.36 10.37 2.21
N LYS A 54 -8.70 9.62 1.15
CA LYS A 54 -10.00 8.95 1.01
C LYS A 54 -10.06 7.63 1.77
N MET A 55 -8.92 6.97 1.94
CA MET A 55 -8.76 5.70 2.65
C MET A 55 -7.63 5.85 3.68
N THR A 56 -7.78 5.20 4.82
CA THR A 56 -6.72 5.08 5.82
C THR A 56 -5.79 3.91 5.49
N GLU A 57 -4.54 3.98 5.94
CA GLU A 57 -3.62 2.83 5.85
C GLU A 57 -4.20 1.57 6.51
N PHE A 58 -4.96 1.74 7.59
CA PHE A 58 -5.61 0.63 8.28
C PHE A 58 -6.65 -0.08 7.40
N GLU A 59 -7.51 0.67 6.71
CA GLU A 59 -8.49 0.12 5.76
C GLU A 59 -7.79 -0.59 4.61
N LYS A 60 -6.70 -0.03 4.10
CA LYS A 60 -5.87 -0.67 3.06
C LYS A 60 -5.32 -2.02 3.54
N CYS A 61 -4.75 -2.07 4.75
CA CYS A 61 -4.26 -3.31 5.34
C CYS A 61 -5.38 -4.35 5.53
N ALA A 62 -6.57 -3.93 5.92
CA ALA A 62 -7.72 -4.83 6.05
C ALA A 62 -8.12 -5.43 4.69
N ILE A 63 -8.15 -4.63 3.62
CA ILE A 63 -8.39 -5.11 2.25
C ILE A 63 -7.33 -6.12 1.85
N LYS A 64 -6.05 -5.84 2.15
CA LYS A 64 -4.95 -6.76 1.87
C LYS A 64 -5.12 -8.09 2.60
N ALA A 65 -5.45 -8.07 3.88
CA ALA A 65 -5.68 -9.29 4.64
C ALA A 65 -6.81 -10.14 4.04
N MET A 66 -7.91 -9.52 3.61
CA MET A 66 -9.00 -10.22 2.91
C MET A 66 -8.55 -10.80 1.57
N CYS A 67 -7.75 -10.05 0.79
CA CYS A 67 -7.16 -10.55 -0.44
C CYS A 67 -6.26 -11.77 -0.21
N ASP A 68 -5.40 -11.72 0.81
CA ASP A 68 -4.50 -12.82 1.17
C ASP A 68 -5.30 -14.08 1.51
N GLN A 69 -6.39 -13.95 2.28
CA GLN A 69 -7.28 -15.06 2.61
C GLN A 69 -8.00 -15.66 1.40
N VAL A 70 -8.54 -14.81 0.52
CA VAL A 70 -9.24 -15.28 -0.69
C VAL A 70 -8.27 -15.95 -1.64
N ALA A 71 -7.09 -15.35 -1.84
CA ALA A 71 -6.03 -15.92 -2.66
C ALA A 71 -5.55 -17.28 -2.15
N GLU A 72 -5.34 -17.41 -0.84
CA GLU A 72 -4.96 -18.68 -0.23
C GLU A 72 -6.05 -19.74 -0.48
N ALA A 73 -7.31 -19.40 -0.23
CA ALA A 73 -8.44 -20.31 -0.45
C ALA A 73 -8.59 -20.73 -1.93
N LEU A 74 -8.43 -19.80 -2.87
CA LEU A 74 -8.54 -20.06 -4.31
C LEU A 74 -7.38 -20.90 -4.85
N SER A 75 -6.18 -20.75 -4.30
CA SER A 75 -4.97 -21.37 -4.82
C SER A 75 -4.65 -22.74 -4.21
N LEU A 76 -5.49 -23.25 -3.30
CA LEU A 76 -5.32 -24.58 -2.68
C LEU A 76 -5.17 -25.71 -3.70
N THR A 77 -5.79 -25.57 -4.88
CA THR A 77 -5.79 -26.59 -5.95
C THR A 77 -4.92 -26.23 -7.16
N HIS A 78 -4.31 -25.04 -7.19
CA HIS A 78 -3.62 -24.49 -8.37
C HIS A 78 -2.23 -23.96 -7.98
N SER A 79 -1.19 -24.76 -8.24
CA SER A 79 0.15 -24.54 -7.69
C SER A 79 0.91 -23.36 -8.32
N ASN A 80 0.72 -23.10 -9.61
CA ASN A 80 1.35 -21.97 -10.31
C ASN A 80 0.64 -20.67 -9.94
N VAL A 81 -0.70 -20.70 -9.85
CA VAL A 81 -1.49 -19.56 -9.34
C VAL A 81 -1.08 -19.23 -7.90
N LYS A 82 -0.94 -20.25 -7.03
CA LYS A 82 -0.45 -20.06 -5.65
C LYS A 82 0.89 -19.34 -5.60
N LYS A 83 1.84 -19.77 -6.43
CA LYS A 83 3.17 -19.15 -6.49
C LYS A 83 3.09 -17.69 -6.94
N GLY A 84 2.32 -17.38 -7.97
CA GLY A 84 2.16 -16.02 -8.49
C GLY A 84 1.52 -15.08 -7.47
N VAL A 85 0.47 -15.53 -6.76
CA VAL A 85 -0.17 -14.69 -5.74
C VAL A 85 0.74 -14.49 -4.52
N MET A 86 1.44 -15.54 -4.06
CA MET A 86 2.38 -15.43 -2.95
C MET A 86 3.57 -14.50 -3.25
N GLU A 87 4.05 -14.44 -4.49
CA GLU A 87 5.16 -13.56 -4.89
C GLU A 87 4.78 -12.08 -4.78
N ILE A 88 3.56 -11.73 -5.21
CA ILE A 88 3.05 -10.35 -5.10
C ILE A 88 2.71 -10.01 -3.66
N MET A 89 1.89 -10.84 -3.02
CA MET A 89 1.31 -10.54 -1.71
C MET A 89 2.31 -10.72 -0.57
N GLY A 90 3.26 -11.64 -0.73
CA GLY A 90 4.30 -11.96 0.26
C GLY A 90 5.59 -11.16 0.09
N GLY A 91 5.87 -10.64 -1.11
CA GLY A 91 7.09 -9.91 -1.40
C GLY A 91 6.83 -8.46 -1.78
N GLN A 92 6.39 -8.23 -3.02
CA GLN A 92 6.46 -6.91 -3.65
C GLN A 92 5.54 -5.85 -3.01
N VAL A 93 4.29 -6.23 -2.68
CA VAL A 93 3.32 -5.29 -2.07
C VAL A 93 3.69 -5.01 -0.62
N LEU A 94 4.04 -6.04 0.15
CA LEU A 94 4.47 -5.91 1.54
C LEU A 94 5.70 -5.01 1.69
N ASP A 95 6.70 -5.19 0.82
CA ASP A 95 7.93 -4.38 0.85
C ASP A 95 7.63 -2.88 0.65
N TYR A 96 6.71 -2.56 -0.25
CA TYR A 96 6.34 -1.17 -0.54
C TYR A 96 5.57 -0.55 0.63
N GLU A 97 4.61 -1.28 1.21
CA GLU A 97 3.86 -0.84 2.39
C GLU A 97 4.78 -0.63 3.59
N ALA A 98 5.68 -1.57 3.87
CA ALA A 98 6.64 -1.46 4.96
C ALA A 98 7.56 -0.24 4.79
N LYS A 99 8.08 -0.01 3.58
CA LYS A 99 8.89 1.19 3.27
C LYS A 99 8.10 2.48 3.46
N ARG A 100 6.83 2.51 3.03
CA ARG A 100 5.97 3.69 3.19
C ARG A 100 5.65 3.97 4.66
N ILE A 101 5.29 2.96 5.43
CA ILE A 101 5.03 3.10 6.87
C ILE A 101 6.28 3.60 7.59
N ALA A 102 7.44 3.02 7.29
CA ALA A 102 8.72 3.46 7.86
C ALA A 102 9.03 4.92 7.52
N LYS A 103 8.80 5.34 6.27
CA LYS A 103 8.97 6.73 5.84
C LYS A 103 8.02 7.69 6.56
N LYS A 104 6.72 7.38 6.62
CA LYS A 104 5.71 8.19 7.32
C LYS A 104 6.04 8.32 8.83
N ALA A 105 6.48 7.23 9.46
CA ALA A 105 6.90 7.24 10.86
C ALA A 105 8.14 8.10 11.10
N ALA A 106 9.13 8.05 10.20
CA ALA A 106 10.32 8.89 10.27
C ALA A 106 9.94 10.38 10.14
N GLU A 107 9.12 10.74 9.15
CA GLU A 107 8.63 12.11 8.94
C GLU A 107 7.88 12.64 10.17
N GLN A 108 6.99 11.84 10.76
CA GLN A 108 6.26 12.20 11.98
C GLN A 108 7.20 12.41 13.19
N SER A 109 8.24 11.59 13.30
CA SER A 109 9.26 11.74 14.33
C SER A 109 10.06 13.03 14.16
N GLU A 110 10.39 13.41 12.92
CA GLU A 110 11.08 14.67 12.63
C GLU A 110 10.20 15.87 12.98
N ILE A 111 8.93 15.87 12.55
CA ILE A 111 7.96 16.92 12.88
C ILE A 111 7.83 17.09 14.39
N SER A 112 7.68 15.98 15.14
CA SER A 112 7.58 16.01 16.60
C SER A 112 8.84 16.58 17.26
N ALA A 113 10.02 16.28 16.72
CA ALA A 113 11.28 16.84 17.21
C ALA A 113 11.35 18.35 16.97
N ILE A 114 10.91 18.84 15.80
CA ILE A 114 10.85 20.27 15.48
C ILE A 114 9.89 21.01 16.43
N ILE A 115 8.69 20.47 16.66
CA ILE A 115 7.71 21.04 17.61
C ILE A 115 8.33 21.23 18.99
N ASN A 116 9.04 20.20 19.49
CA ASN A 116 9.73 20.29 20.77
C ASN A 116 10.84 21.35 20.76
N MET A 117 11.65 21.43 19.69
CA MET A 117 12.69 22.45 19.56
C MET A 117 12.11 23.88 19.56
N ILE A 118 11.01 24.11 18.84
CA ILE A 118 10.28 25.38 18.84
C ILE A 118 9.78 25.69 20.26
N SER A 119 9.18 24.71 20.95
CA SER A 119 8.72 24.85 22.34
C SER A 119 9.86 25.19 23.31
N PHE A 120 11.09 24.75 23.04
CA PHE A 120 12.28 25.09 23.83
C PHE A 120 12.97 26.40 23.38
N GLY A 121 12.41 27.11 22.39
CA GLY A 121 12.94 28.39 21.91
C GLY A 121 14.18 28.28 21.03
N VAL A 122 14.40 27.13 20.38
CA VAL A 122 15.49 26.98 19.40
C VAL A 122 15.18 27.86 18.18
N SER A 123 16.19 28.59 17.67
CA SER A 123 16.03 29.46 16.51
C SER A 123 15.79 28.67 15.22
N GLU A 124 15.00 29.25 14.32
CA GLU A 124 14.67 28.69 12.99
C GLU A 124 15.92 28.30 12.21
N ASP A 125 16.93 29.18 12.11
CA ASP A 125 18.19 28.90 11.40
C ASP A 125 18.89 27.63 11.90
N LYS A 126 18.82 27.37 13.20
CA LYS A 126 19.44 26.19 13.81
C LYS A 126 18.64 24.92 13.52
N ILE A 127 17.31 25.01 13.47
CA ILE A 127 16.44 23.89 13.09
C ILE A 127 16.63 23.57 11.61
N LEU A 128 16.61 24.58 10.73
CA LEU A 128 16.78 24.43 9.28
C LEU A 128 18.19 24.00 8.87
N SER A 129 19.20 24.12 9.75
CA SER A 129 20.51 23.53 9.52
C SER A 129 20.50 21.99 9.53
N LYS A 130 19.48 21.38 10.13
CA LYS A 130 19.36 19.93 10.32
C LYS A 130 18.13 19.33 9.63
N TYR A 131 17.03 20.08 9.54
CA TYR A 131 15.77 19.62 8.97
C TYR A 131 15.40 20.43 7.73
N SER A 132 14.63 19.80 6.83
CA SER A 132 14.16 20.49 5.62
C SER A 132 13.14 21.59 5.96
N LYS A 133 13.06 22.60 5.10
CA LYS A 133 12.04 23.66 5.24
C LYS A 133 10.61 23.12 5.13
N ASP A 134 10.36 22.14 4.28
CA ASP A 134 9.06 21.49 4.16
C ASP A 134 8.62 20.81 5.48
N THR A 135 9.53 20.08 6.13
CA THR A 135 9.26 19.45 7.43
C THR A 135 9.02 20.48 8.53
N TYR A 136 9.76 21.60 8.49
CA TYR A 136 9.58 22.71 9.43
C TYR A 136 8.24 23.41 9.25
N ASP A 137 7.86 23.72 8.01
CA ASP A 137 6.58 24.37 7.69
C ASP A 137 5.39 23.45 8.11
N LYS A 138 5.53 22.13 7.94
CA LYS A 138 4.56 21.14 8.44
C LYS A 138 4.44 21.12 9.97
N ALA A 139 5.51 21.41 10.70
CA ALA A 139 5.51 21.46 12.17
C ALA A 139 4.88 22.74 12.73
N LEU A 140 4.69 23.77 11.90
CA LEU A 140 4.06 25.04 12.26
C LEU A 140 2.54 25.07 12.02
N ASN A 141 2.02 24.13 11.23
CA ASN A 141 0.58 24.00 10.93
C ASN A 141 -0.12 23.07 11.93
#